data_AF-A0A249E2H9-F1
#
_entry.id   AF-A0A249E2H9-F1
#
_cell.length_a   1.000
_cell.length_b   1.000
_cell.length_c   1.000
_cell.angle_alpha   90.00
_cell.angle_beta   90.00
_cell.angle_gamma   90.00
#
_symmetry.space_group_name_H-M   'P 1'
#
loop_
_entity.id
_entity.type
_entity.pdbx_description
1 polymer ?
#
loop_
_entity_poly.entity_id
_entity_poly.type
_entity_poly.pdbx_seq_one_letter_code
_entity_poly.pdbx_strand_id
1 'polypeptide(L)'
;MSIDNKLKELIKSGTFVGIILIIAFASAITVSNTSLRGHYIFLIYSKIALTIGNISLETTFIELVNDGLMTFFFLLIGLEMKFHLVEGEYKNKRKLVLPMAAALGGVVVPALIYVFFNYNKPELIKGWAIPRHRQVK
;
A
#
# COMPACT_ATOMS: atom_id res chain seq x y z
N MET A 1 -33.04 -16.22 -12.73
CA MET A 1 -32.02 -15.18 -13.04
C MET A 1 -30.66 -15.82 -12.79
N SER A 2 -29.91 -16.16 -13.86
CA SER A 2 -28.77 -17.08 -13.79
C SER A 2 -27.62 -16.52 -12.94
N ILE A 3 -26.95 -17.41 -12.18
CA ILE A 3 -25.79 -17.11 -11.33
C ILE A 3 -24.69 -16.38 -12.13
N ASP A 4 -24.57 -16.67 -13.42
CA ASP A 4 -23.60 -16.05 -14.34
C ASP A 4 -23.82 -14.55 -14.52
N ASN A 5 -25.08 -14.10 -14.51
CA ASN A 5 -25.40 -12.68 -14.66
C ASN A 5 -25.05 -11.90 -13.38
N LYS A 6 -25.29 -12.52 -12.21
CA LYS A 6 -24.85 -11.94 -10.92
C LYS A 6 -23.33 -11.89 -10.81
N LEU A 7 -22.63 -12.93 -11.25
CA LEU A 7 -21.15 -12.94 -11.28
C LEU A 7 -20.60 -11.84 -12.20
N LYS A 8 -21.17 -11.65 -13.39
CA LYS A 8 -20.77 -10.58 -14.32
C LYS A 8 -21.04 -9.19 -13.75
N GLU A 9 -22.18 -8.97 -13.09
CA GLU A 9 -22.48 -7.70 -12.42
C GLU A 9 -21.56 -7.43 -11.22
N LEU A 10 -21.25 -8.46 -10.43
CA LEU A 10 -20.31 -8.35 -9.32
C LEU A 10 -18.90 -7.98 -9.81
N ILE A 11 -18.40 -8.66 -10.84
CA ILE A 11 -17.08 -8.37 -11.45
C ILE A 11 -17.05 -6.96 -12.05
N LYS A 12 -18.17 -6.46 -12.60
CA LYS A 12 -18.27 -5.08 -13.10
C LYS A 12 -18.32 -4.03 -12.01
N SER A 13 -18.71 -4.41 -10.79
CA SER A 13 -18.77 -3.50 -9.64
C SER A 13 -17.42 -3.44 -8.93
N GLY A 14 -17.01 -2.26 -8.45
CA GLY A 14 -15.80 -2.10 -7.63
C GLY A 14 -15.77 -2.98 -6.35
N THR A 15 -16.91 -3.58 -6.00
CA THR A 15 -17.11 -4.51 -4.88
C THR A 15 -16.31 -5.80 -5.01
N PHE A 16 -16.10 -6.33 -6.22
CA PHE A 16 -15.38 -7.61 -6.40
C PHE A 16 -13.93 -7.53 -5.91
N VAL A 17 -13.24 -6.41 -6.21
CA VAL A 17 -11.87 -6.15 -5.73
C VAL A 17 -11.85 -6.09 -4.19
N GLY A 18 -12.84 -5.43 -3.58
CA GLY A 18 -12.97 -5.35 -2.13
C GLY A 18 -13.15 -6.72 -1.46
N ILE A 19 -13.98 -7.60 -2.03
CA ILE A 19 -14.18 -8.96 -1.51
C ILE A 19 -12.88 -9.77 -1.56
N ILE A 20 -12.16 -9.72 -2.69
CA ILE A 20 -10.87 -10.40 -2.83
C ILE A 20 -9.87 -9.90 -1.77
N LEU A 21 -9.81 -8.60 -1.54
CA LEU A 21 -8.92 -8.00 -0.54
C LEU A 21 -9.22 -8.52 0.88
N ILE A 22 -10.50 -8.59 1.25
CA ILE A 22 -10.94 -9.12 2.55
C ILE A 22 -10.56 -10.59 2.70
N ILE A 23 -10.76 -11.41 1.66
CA ILE A 23 -10.40 -12.82 1.67
C ILE A 23 -8.88 -12.99 1.81
N ALA A 24 -8.09 -12.20 1.08
CA ALA A 24 -6.63 -12.22 1.18
C ALA A 24 -6.16 -11.84 2.59
N PHE A 25 -6.73 -10.80 3.20
CA PHE A 25 -6.43 -10.38 4.56
C PHE A 25 -6.80 -11.45 5.60
N ALA A 26 -8.01 -12.01 5.52
CA ALA A 26 -8.46 -13.08 6.41
C ALA A 26 -7.57 -14.33 6.28
N SER A 27 -7.15 -14.66 5.06
CA SER A 27 -6.23 -15.76 4.79
C SER A 27 -4.86 -15.50 5.41
N ALA A 28 -4.31 -14.29 5.27
CA ALA A 28 -3.03 -13.90 5.88
C ALA A 28 -3.06 -14.00 7.41
N ILE A 29 -4.14 -13.53 8.05
CA ILE A 29 -4.33 -13.69 9.50
C ILE A 29 -4.40 -15.17 9.88
N THR A 30 -5.18 -15.96 9.15
CA THR A 30 -5.37 -17.40 9.45
C THR A 30 -4.04 -18.16 9.36
N VAL A 31 -3.29 -17.97 8.28
CA VAL A 31 -1.97 -18.60 8.10
C VAL A 31 -0.98 -18.14 9.18
N SER A 32 -1.02 -16.87 9.57
CA SER A 32 -0.13 -16.32 10.60
C SER A 32 -0.40 -16.86 12.00
N ASN A 33 -1.61 -17.40 12.26
CA ASN A 33 -2.01 -17.92 13.59
C ASN A 33 -2.06 -19.46 13.65
N THR A 34 -1.64 -20.16 12.60
CA THR A 34 -1.66 -21.63 12.53
C THR A 34 -0.23 -22.21 12.52
N SER A 35 -0.11 -23.53 12.58
CA SER A 35 1.19 -24.25 12.50
C SER A 35 1.96 -23.96 11.21
N LEU A 36 1.28 -23.47 10.15
CA LEU A 36 1.86 -23.05 8.88
C LEU A 36 2.67 -21.75 8.97
N ARG A 37 2.57 -21.00 10.07
CA ARG A 37 3.28 -19.73 10.28
C ARG A 37 4.79 -19.84 10.02
N GLY A 38 5.43 -20.93 10.44
CA GLY A 38 6.88 -21.12 10.27
C GLY A 38 7.30 -21.14 8.80
N HIS A 39 6.60 -21.92 7.97
CA HIS A 39 6.84 -21.99 6.53
C HIS A 39 6.53 -20.67 5.83
N TYR A 40 5.45 -20.00 6.25
CA TYR A 40 5.06 -18.70 5.72
C TYR A 40 6.13 -17.63 5.98
N ILE A 41 6.59 -17.50 7.23
CA ILE A 41 7.64 -16.54 7.61
C ILE A 41 8.96 -16.86 6.88
N PHE A 42 9.35 -18.14 6.80
CA PHE A 42 10.57 -18.54 6.10
C PHE A 42 10.53 -18.14 4.61
N LEU A 43 9.39 -18.31 3.94
CA LEU A 43 9.21 -17.93 2.55
C LEU A 43 9.27 -16.41 2.37
N ILE A 44 8.49 -15.64 3.14
CA ILE A 44 8.39 -14.19 2.93
C ILE A 44 9.66 -13.43 3.34
N TYR A 45 10.41 -13.93 4.33
CA TYR A 45 11.69 -13.36 4.75
C TYR A 45 12.90 -14.06 4.13
N SER A 46 12.69 -14.92 3.13
CA SER A 46 13.78 -15.50 2.37
C SER A 46 14.60 -14.37 1.72
N LYS A 47 15.92 -14.45 1.87
CA LYS A 47 16.84 -13.45 1.32
C LYS A 47 17.06 -13.74 -0.16
N ILE A 48 16.95 -12.69 -0.96
CA ILE A 48 17.29 -12.68 -2.38
C ILE A 48 18.47 -11.74 -2.54
N ALA A 49 19.58 -12.26 -3.03
CA ALA A 49 20.74 -11.48 -3.37
C ALA A 49 20.93 -11.51 -4.89
N LEU A 50 21.03 -10.34 -5.51
CA LEU A 50 21.39 -10.19 -6.91
C LEU A 50 22.75 -9.49 -6.96
N THR A 51 23.76 -10.19 -7.48
CA THR A 51 25.11 -9.64 -7.63
C THR A 51 25.44 -9.49 -9.10
N ILE A 52 25.74 -8.27 -9.54
CA ILE A 52 26.20 -7.95 -10.90
C ILE A 52 27.53 -7.22 -10.77
N GLY A 53 28.64 -7.91 -11.09
CA GLY A 53 29.99 -7.38 -10.89
C GLY A 53 30.26 -7.08 -9.41
N ASN A 54 30.62 -5.84 -9.10
CA ASN A 54 30.89 -5.39 -7.73
C ASN A 54 29.65 -4.85 -6.99
N ILE A 55 28.48 -4.87 -7.62
CA ILE A 55 27.23 -4.37 -7.02
C ILE A 55 26.46 -5.58 -6.50
N SER A 56 26.28 -5.65 -5.18
CA SER A 56 25.39 -6.61 -4.52
C SER A 56 24.14 -5.90 -4.00
N LEU A 57 22.97 -6.40 -4.41
CA LEU A 57 21.68 -5.97 -3.90
C LEU A 57 21.10 -7.12 -3.09
N GLU A 58 21.04 -6.93 -1.77
CA GLU A 58 20.35 -7.86 -0.86
C GLU A 58 18.99 -7.29 -0.49
N THR A 59 17.95 -8.08 -0.69
CA THR A 59 16.58 -7.76 -0.30
C THR A 59 15.87 -9.01 0.19
N THR A 60 14.78 -8.87 0.92
CA THR A 60 13.90 -10.00 1.25
C THR A 60 12.78 -10.15 0.22
N PHE A 61 12.20 -11.35 0.11
CA PHE A 61 11.08 -11.59 -0.80
C PHE A 61 9.90 -10.63 -0.53
N ILE A 62 9.58 -10.38 0.74
CA ILE A 62 8.51 -9.44 1.13
C ILE A 62 8.81 -8.00 0.71
N GLU A 63 10.06 -7.54 0.85
CA GLU A 63 10.46 -6.19 0.42
C GLU A 63 10.38 -6.04 -1.10
N LEU A 64 10.83 -7.05 -1.85
CA LEU A 64 10.74 -7.06 -3.31
C LEU A 64 9.29 -6.99 -3.79
N VAL A 65 8.41 -7.82 -3.21
CA VAL A 65 6.98 -7.85 -3.56
C VAL A 65 6.30 -6.54 -3.18
N ASN A 66 6.60 -6.00 -2.00
CA ASN A 66 6.05 -4.72 -1.56
C ASN A 66 6.47 -3.56 -2.46
N ASP A 67 7.77 -3.44 -2.76
CA ASP A 67 8.28 -2.38 -3.61
C ASP A 67 7.76 -2.53 -5.05
N GLY A 68 7.68 -3.77 -5.57
CA GLY A 68 7.14 -4.07 -6.90
C GLY A 68 5.64 -3.75 -7.03
N LEU A 69 4.79 -4.29 -6.14
CA LEU A 69 3.35 -4.04 -6.15
C LEU A 69 3.03 -2.57 -5.93
N MET A 70 3.71 -1.90 -5.00
CA MET A 70 3.53 -0.46 -4.77
C MET A 70 3.92 0.36 -6.00
N THR A 71 4.97 -0.04 -6.72
CA THR A 71 5.36 0.64 -7.96
C THR A 71 4.23 0.58 -8.99
N PHE A 72 3.63 -0.58 -9.23
CA PHE A 72 2.49 -0.71 -10.15
C PHE A 72 1.25 0.03 -9.65
N PHE A 73 0.96 -0.03 -8.34
CA PHE A 73 -0.16 0.67 -7.74
C PHE A 73 -0.06 2.19 -7.92
N PHE A 74 1.08 2.79 -7.56
CA PHE A 74 1.31 4.22 -7.72
C PHE A 74 1.40 4.64 -9.18
N LEU A 75 1.92 3.78 -10.06
CA LEU A 75 1.89 4.04 -11.50
C LEU A 75 0.45 4.14 -12.01
N LEU A 76 -0.40 3.18 -11.66
CA LEU A 76 -1.80 3.16 -12.10
C LEU A 76 -2.57 4.37 -11.56
N ILE A 77 -2.44 4.67 -10.27
CA ILE A 77 -3.04 5.86 -9.65
C ILE A 77 -2.49 7.14 -10.28
N GLY A 78 -1.19 7.20 -10.56
CA GLY A 78 -0.57 8.35 -11.20
C GLY A 78 -1.09 8.60 -12.61
N LEU A 79 -1.32 7.54 -13.39
CA LEU A 79 -1.91 7.63 -14.73
C LEU A 79 -3.38 8.08 -14.68
N GLU A 80 -4.17 7.52 -13.76
CA GLU A 80 -5.56 7.93 -13.53
C GLU A 80 -5.64 9.39 -13.10
N MET A 81 -4.79 9.82 -12.17
CA MET A 81 -4.71 11.20 -11.73
C MET A 81 -4.30 12.14 -12.89
N LYS A 82 -3.32 11.74 -13.70
CA LYS A 82 -2.91 12.51 -14.89
C LYS A 82 -4.07 12.70 -15.87
N PHE A 83 -4.86 11.66 -16.12
CA PHE A 83 -6.04 11.75 -16.98
C PHE A 83 -7.02 12.80 -16.45
N HIS A 84 -7.37 12.75 -15.17
CA HIS A 84 -8.29 13.72 -14.56
C HIS A 84 -7.75 15.16 -14.52
N LEU A 85 -6.42 15.34 -14.42
CA LEU A 85 -5.78 16.65 -14.43
C LEU A 85 -5.69 17.28 -15.83
N VAL A 86 -5.50 16.47 -16.87
CA VAL A 86 -5.30 16.95 -18.26
C VAL A 86 -6.62 17.05 -19.02
N GLU A 87 -7.50 16.07 -18.88
CA GLU A 87 -8.74 15.94 -19.68
C GLU A 87 -10.03 16.14 -18.86
N GLY A 88 -9.94 16.19 -17.52
CA GLY A 88 -11.10 16.23 -16.61
C GLY A 88 -11.53 17.61 -16.07
N GLU A 89 -12.53 17.57 -15.18
CA GLU A 89 -13.20 18.74 -14.55
C GLU A 89 -12.31 19.61 -13.65
N TYR A 90 -11.08 19.16 -13.35
CA TYR A 90 -10.12 19.85 -12.48
C TYR A 90 -9.26 20.91 -13.19
N LYS A 91 -9.54 21.20 -14.46
CA LYS A 91 -8.89 22.27 -15.22
C LYS A 91 -8.96 23.64 -14.50
N ASN A 92 -10.03 23.85 -13.73
CA ASN A 92 -10.14 25.02 -12.86
C ASN A 92 -9.40 24.80 -11.54
N LYS A 93 -8.18 25.37 -11.45
CA LYS A 93 -7.31 25.27 -10.26
C LYS A 93 -8.02 25.55 -8.93
N ARG A 94 -9.05 26.42 -8.91
CA ARG A 94 -9.81 26.72 -7.69
C ARG A 94 -10.59 25.51 -7.13
N LYS A 95 -11.08 24.61 -7.99
CA LYS A 95 -11.81 23.40 -7.57
C LYS A 95 -10.87 22.30 -7.03
N LEU A 96 -9.58 22.35 -7.39
CA LEU A 96 -8.57 21.39 -6.94
C LEU A 96 -8.07 21.69 -5.51
N VAL A 97 -8.09 22.96 -5.09
CA VAL A 97 -7.53 23.40 -3.80
C VAL A 97 -8.21 22.71 -2.61
N LEU A 98 -9.54 22.57 -2.64
CA LEU A 98 -10.27 21.98 -1.51
C LEU A 98 -9.95 20.48 -1.32
N PRO A 99 -10.03 19.60 -2.35
CA PRO A 99 -9.59 18.21 -2.24
C PRO A 99 -8.11 18.06 -1.86
N MET A 100 -7.22 18.90 -2.41
CA MET A 100 -5.79 18.87 -2.04
C MET A 100 -5.56 19.24 -0.58
N ALA A 101 -6.21 20.30 -0.09
CA ALA A 101 -6.12 20.71 1.31
C ALA A 101 -6.69 19.63 2.24
N ALA A 102 -7.79 18.98 1.87
CA ALA A 102 -8.35 17.85 2.61
C ALA A 102 -7.38 16.65 2.65
N ALA A 103 -6.77 16.29 1.52
CA ALA A 103 -5.79 15.21 1.45
C ALA A 103 -4.53 15.51 2.27
N LEU A 104 -3.99 16.74 2.16
CA LEU A 104 -2.85 17.17 2.97
C LEU A 104 -3.20 17.19 4.46
N GLY A 105 -4.37 17.70 4.83
CA GLY A 105 -4.85 17.68 6.21
C GLY A 105 -4.96 16.25 6.76
N GLY A 106 -5.46 15.31 5.96
CA GLY A 106 -5.55 13.89 6.32
C GLY A 106 -4.20 13.20 6.57
N VAL A 107 -3.09 13.75 6.06
CA VAL A 107 -1.73 13.23 6.32
C VAL A 107 -1.03 14.03 7.43
N VAL A 108 -1.07 15.35 7.36
CA VAL A 108 -0.34 16.26 8.26
C VAL A 108 -0.92 16.24 9.67
N VAL A 109 -2.25 16.25 9.83
CA VAL A 109 -2.88 16.30 11.15
C VAL A 109 -2.57 15.04 11.97
N PRO A 110 -2.77 13.81 11.45
CA PRO A 110 -2.38 12.61 12.19
C PRO A 110 -0.88 12.52 12.48
N ALA A 111 -0.03 12.95 11.54
CA ALA A 111 1.41 12.99 11.73
C ALA A 111 1.83 13.93 12.87
N LEU A 112 1.26 15.14 12.93
CA LEU A 112 1.53 16.10 14.01
C LEU A 112 1.04 15.59 15.36
N ILE A 113 -0.15 14.99 15.41
CA ILE A 113 -0.68 14.35 16.63
C ILE A 113 0.29 13.26 17.10
N TYR A 114 0.74 12.37 16.21
CA TYR A 114 1.67 11.31 16.55
C TYR A 114 3.01 11.86 17.09
N VAL A 115 3.60 12.85 16.41
CA VAL A 115 4.86 13.46 16.83
C VAL A 115 4.70 14.18 18.17
N PHE A 116 3.60 14.89 18.39
CA PHE A 116 3.33 15.58 19.65
C PHE A 116 3.32 14.62 20.85
N PHE A 117 2.65 13.47 20.72
CA PHE A 117 2.63 12.47 21.80
C PHE A 117 3.97 11.72 21.97
N ASN A 118 4.80 11.66 20.93
CA ASN A 118 6.06 10.90 20.93
C ASN A 118 7.32 11.80 20.95
N TYR A 119 7.19 13.11 21.19
CA TYR A 119 8.29 14.07 21.04
C TYR A 119 9.49 13.78 21.96
N ASN A 120 9.23 13.21 23.14
CA ASN A 120 10.25 12.83 24.12
C ASN A 120 10.95 11.50 23.82
N LYS A 121 10.54 10.79 22.76
CA LYS A 121 11.03 9.46 22.42
C LYS A 121 11.63 9.49 21.00
N PRO A 122 12.92 9.84 20.86
CA PRO A 122 13.56 10.05 19.55
C PRO A 122 13.49 8.83 18.62
N GLU A 123 13.44 7.62 19.17
CA GLU A 123 13.26 6.37 18.42
C GLU A 123 11.88 6.27 17.75
N LEU A 124 10.84 6.80 18.39
CA LEU A 124 9.46 6.73 17.91
C LEU A 124 9.13 7.84 16.93
N ILE A 125 9.86 8.97 16.93
CA ILE A 125 9.59 10.09 16.01
C ILE A 125 9.60 9.65 14.55
N LYS A 126 10.45 8.67 14.17
CA LYS A 126 10.52 8.10 12.81
C LYS A 126 9.22 7.40 12.37
N GLY A 127 8.31 7.11 13.31
CA GLY A 127 7.03 6.46 13.08
C GLY A 127 5.91 7.37 12.56
N TRP A 128 6.16 8.67 12.35
CA TRP A 128 5.12 9.61 11.92
C TRP A 128 4.49 9.26 10.55
N ALA A 129 5.22 8.52 9.71
CA ALA A 129 4.80 8.11 8.36
C ALA A 129 4.70 6.59 8.21
N ILE A 130 4.20 5.86 9.22
CA ILE A 130 3.96 4.41 9.13
C ILE A 130 2.73 4.15 8.23
N PRO A 131 2.93 4.11 6.90
CA PRO A 131 2.58 2.90 6.17
C PRO A 131 3.79 2.23 5.48
N ARG A 132 5.03 2.73 5.61
CA ARG A 132 6.21 2.04 5.06
C ARG A 132 7.42 2.20 5.96
N HIS A 133 7.54 1.36 6.99
CA HIS A 133 8.80 1.23 7.72
C HIS A 133 9.67 0.19 7.03
N ARG A 134 10.69 0.63 6.29
CA ARG A 134 11.81 -0.22 5.90
C ARG A 134 12.59 -0.47 7.19
N GLN A 135 12.56 -1.69 7.73
CA GLN A 135 13.45 -2.06 8.82
C GLN A 135 14.87 -2.08 8.28
N VAL A 136 15.53 -0.93 8.29
CA VAL A 136 16.98 -0.88 8.07
C VAL A 136 17.59 -1.50 9.31
N LYS A 137 18.24 -2.64 9.11
CA LYS A 137 19.05 -3.35 10.12
C LYS A 137 20.05 -2.42 10.79
#